data_AF-A0A336M7Q3-F1
#
_entry.id   AF-A0A336M7Q3-F1
#
_cell.length_a   1.000
_cell.length_b   1.000
_cell.length_c   1.000
_cell.angle_alpha   90.00
_cell.angle_beta   90.00
_cell.angle_gamma   90.00
#
_symmetry.space_group_name_H-M   'P 1'
#
loop_
_entity.id
_entity.type
_entity.pdbx_description
1 polymer ?
#
loop_
_entity_poly.entity_id
_entity_poly.type
_entity_poly.pdbx_seq_one_letter_code
_entity_poly.pdbx_strand_id
1 'polypeptide(L)' 'MIRFFIIMESISPGVVLTDIFGLAGFSEEVLKQMNGLKSEDIADAVIYLLSTPHSVNVTELTIRPSSSTF' A
#
# COMPACT_ATOMS: atom_id res chain seq x y z
N MET A 1 5.79 -35.05 10.49
CA MET A 1 5.83 -34.03 9.42
C MET A 1 5.23 -32.76 10.01
N ILE A 2 6.03 -31.70 10.19
CA ILE A 2 5.56 -30.42 10.74
C ILE A 2 5.06 -29.59 9.56
N ARG A 3 3.82 -29.10 9.61
CA ARG A 3 3.23 -28.24 8.57
C ARG A 3 3.22 -26.81 9.09
N PHE A 4 3.97 -25.94 8.43
CA PHE A 4 3.94 -24.51 8.72
C PHE A 4 2.79 -23.86 7.94
N PHE A 5 2.00 -23.05 8.63
CA PHE A 5 1.01 -22.16 8.02
C PHE A 5 1.64 -20.77 7.94
N ILE A 6 2.20 -20.46 6.76
CA ILE A 6 2.81 -19.17 6.47
C ILE A 6 1.94 -18.52 5.40
N ILE A 7 1.52 -17.30 5.67
CA ILE A 7 0.84 -16.41 4.72
C ILE A 7 1.90 -15.45 4.18
N MET A 8 1.93 -15.27 2.86
CA MET A 8 2.86 -14.39 2.18
C MET A 8 2.08 -13.55 1.19
N GLU A 9 2.16 -12.23 1.37
CA GLU A 9 1.37 -11.26 0.66
C GLU A 9 2.29 -10.13 0.19
N SER A 10 1.98 -9.59 -0.98
CA SER A 10 2.66 -8.46 -1.58
C SER A 10 1.65 -7.33 -1.78
N ILE A 11 2.05 -6.11 -1.43
CA ILE A 11 1.23 -4.92 -1.62
C ILE A 11 1.96 -4.01 -2.61
N SER A 12 1.29 -3.73 -3.72
CA SER A 12 1.78 -2.86 -4.80
C SER A 12 0.98 -1.56 -4.86
N PRO A 13 1.32 -0.54 -4.05
CA PRO A 13 0.64 0.73 -4.11
C PRO A 13 1.06 1.57 -5.32
N GLY A 14 0.17 2.45 -5.76
CA GLY A 14 0.49 3.58 -6.61
C GLY A 14 1.25 4.68 -5.85
N VAL A 15 1.07 5.94 -6.23
CA VAL A 15 1.66 7.06 -5.51
C VAL A 15 1.11 7.10 -4.07
N VAL A 16 2.00 7.05 -3.08
CA VAL A 16 1.67 7.24 -1.66
C VAL A 16 2.46 8.44 -1.13
N LEU A 17 1.77 9.46 -0.66
CA LEU A 17 2.37 10.70 -0.16
C LEU A 17 3.07 10.45 1.18
N THR A 18 4.35 10.12 1.10
CA THR A 18 5.24 9.89 2.25
C THR A 18 6.46 10.82 2.18
N ASP A 19 7.25 10.85 3.25
CA ASP A 19 8.49 11.64 3.33
C ASP A 19 9.56 11.22 2.31
N ILE A 20 9.40 10.06 1.64
CA ILE A 20 10.34 9.58 0.62
C ILE A 20 10.53 10.60 -0.51
N PHE A 21 9.49 11.36 -0.83
CA PHE A 21 9.56 12.37 -1.88
C PHE A 21 10.39 13.58 -1.46
N GLY A 22 10.29 14.02 -0.21
CA GLY A 22 11.15 15.08 0.32
C GLY A 22 12.62 14.66 0.29
N LEU A 23 12.90 13.41 0.66
CA LEU A 23 14.25 12.83 0.58
C LEU A 23 14.74 12.67 -0.88
N ALA A 24 13.83 12.46 -1.82
CA ALA A 24 14.12 12.40 -3.25
C ALA A 24 14.26 13.79 -3.91
N GLY A 25 14.14 14.88 -3.15
CA GLY A 25 14.33 16.26 -3.64
C GLY A 25 13.09 16.91 -4.25
N PHE A 26 11.90 16.34 -4.04
CA PHE A 26 10.65 16.97 -4.45
C PHE A 26 10.29 18.10 -3.48
N SER A 27 9.84 19.24 -4.01
CA SER A 27 9.39 20.36 -3.18
C SER A 27 8.00 20.11 -2.61
N GLU A 28 7.68 20.72 -1.47
CA GLU A 28 6.33 20.60 -0.88
C GLU A 28 5.22 21.07 -1.83
N GLU A 29 5.49 22.08 -2.67
CA GLU A 29 4.52 22.60 -3.63
C GLU A 29 4.15 21.55 -4.67
N VAL A 30 5.13 20.77 -5.13
CA VAL A 30 4.89 19.64 -6.06
C VAL A 30 4.07 18.56 -5.36
N LEU A 31 4.38 18.23 -4.10
CA LEU A 31 3.65 17.20 -3.35
C LEU A 31 2.20 17.58 -3.08
N LYS A 32 1.92 18.86 -2.81
CA LYS A 32 0.54 19.38 -2.62
C LYS A 32 -0.32 19.26 -3.88
N GLN A 33 0.31 19.18 -5.06
CA GLN A 33 -0.40 19.01 -6.33
C GLN A 33 -0.52 17.53 -6.76
N MET A 34 0.25 16.63 -6.12
CA MET A 34 0.20 15.21 -6.43
C MET A 34 -1.08 14.58 -5.89
N ASN A 35 -1.81 13.90 -6.78
CA ASN A 35 -2.92 13.06 -6.38
C ASN A 35 -2.40 11.68 -5.98
N GLY A 36 -2.18 11.49 -4.68
CA GLY A 36 -1.66 10.24 -4.11
C GLY A 36 -2.51 9.73 -2.94
N LEU A 37 -2.33 8.45 -2.63
CA LEU A 37 -2.83 7.85 -1.39
C LEU A 37 -2.09 8.44 -0.20
N LYS A 38 -2.71 8.34 0.98
CA LYS A 38 -2.02 8.59 2.24
C LYS A 38 -1.42 7.29 2.78
N SER A 39 -0.48 7.41 3.73
CA SER A 39 0.13 6.24 4.37
C SER A 39 -0.90 5.40 5.12
N GLU A 40 -1.93 6.05 5.68
CA GLU A 40 -3.03 5.40 6.41
C GLU A 40 -3.85 4.49 5.50
N ASP A 41 -4.03 4.85 4.22
CA ASP A 41 -4.75 4.00 3.26
C ASP A 41 -4.04 2.64 3.07
N ILE A 42 -2.70 2.64 3.12
CA ILE A 42 -1.90 1.41 3.02
C ILE A 42 -1.89 0.65 4.35
N ALA A 43 -1.87 1.35 5.49
CA ALA A 43 -1.98 0.72 6.80
C ALA A 43 -3.32 -0.03 6.94
N ASP A 44 -4.42 0.60 6.52
CA ASP A 44 -5.75 -0.04 6.51
C ASP A 44 -5.80 -1.26 5.58
N ALA A 45 -5.11 -1.21 4.45
CA ALA A 45 -4.98 -2.36 3.56
C ALA A 45 -4.21 -3.53 4.19
N VAL A 46 -3.13 -3.25 4.93
CA VAL A 46 -2.41 -4.27 5.70
C VAL A 46 -3.34 -4.91 6.75
N ILE A 47 -4.11 -4.10 7.48
CA ILE A 47 -5.09 -4.60 8.46
C ILE A 47 -6.16 -5.45 7.79
N TYR A 48 -6.68 -5.03 6.63
CA TYR A 48 -7.62 -5.80 5.84
C TYR A 48 -7.06 -7.18 5.48
N LEU A 49 -5.84 -7.24 4.95
CA LEU A 49 -5.20 -8.50 4.57
C LEU A 49 -4.98 -9.43 5.78
N LEU A 50 -4.47 -8.88 6.90
CA LEU A 50 -4.28 -9.61 8.15
C LEU A 50 -5.60 -10.06 8.80
N SER A 51 -6.72 -9.42 8.47
CA SER A 51 -8.05 -9.80 8.96
C SER A 51 -8.67 -10.99 8.21
N THR A 52 -8.05 -11.43 7.11
CA THR A 52 -8.57 -12.57 6.34
C THR A 52 -8.47 -13.88 7.14
N PRO A 53 -9.41 -14.83 6.97
CA PRO A 53 -9.32 -16.13 7.64
C PRO A 53 -8.03 -16.87 7.26
N HIS A 54 -7.47 -17.68 8.17
CA HIS A 54 -6.23 -18.45 7.90
C HIS A 54 -6.29 -19.41 6.71
N SER A 55 -7.48 -19.72 6.19
CA SER A 55 -7.68 -20.50 4.95
C SER A 55 -7.57 -19.66 3.68
N VAL A 56 -7.44 -18.34 3.81
CA VAL A 56 -7.33 -17.35 2.75
C VAL A 56 -5.90 -16.82 2.75
N ASN A 57 -5.32 -16.70 1.56
CA ASN A 57 -4.04 -16.04 1.35
C ASN A 57 -4.20 -15.09 0.16
N VAL A 58 -4.16 -13.78 0.41
CA VAL A 58 -4.23 -12.79 -0.66
C VAL A 58 -2.81 -12.52 -1.14
N THR A 59 -2.40 -13.23 -2.19
CA THR A 59 -1.00 -13.25 -2.63
C THR A 59 -0.48 -11.89 -3.11
N GLU A 60 -1.35 -11.04 -3.64
CA GLU A 60 -1.01 -9.72 -4.16
C GLU A 60 -2.20 -8.75 -4.03
N LEU A 61 -1.94 -7.52 -3.60
CA LEU A 61 -2.92 -6.44 -3.55
C LEU A 61 -2.35 -5.18 -4.21
N THR A 62 -2.95 -4.74 -5.32
CA THR A 62 -2.62 -3.46 -5.96
C THR A 62 -3.63 -2.38 -5.55
N ILE A 63 -3.14 -1.21 -5.13
CA ILE A 63 -3.99 -0.11 -4.65
C ILE A 63 -3.60 1.18 -5.39
N ARG A 64 -4.58 1.91 -5.91
CA ARG A 64 -4.36 3.17 -6.66
C ARG A 64 -5.31 4.27 -6.17
N PRO A 65 -4.92 5.55 -6.25
CA PRO A 65 -5.84 6.65 -6.04
C PRO A 65 -7.04 6.55 -6.99
N SER A 66 -8.27 6.65 -6.48
CA SER A 66 -9.49 6.51 -7.30
C SER A 66 -9.62 7.61 -8.37
N SER A 67 -9.00 8.76 -8.15
CA SER A 67 -8.95 9.91 -9.06
C SER A 67 -7.70 9.92 -9.95
N SER A 68 -6.86 8.87 -9.96
CA SER A 68 -5.70 8.82 -10.87
C SER A 68 -6.14 8.52 -12.31
N THR A 69 -5.77 9.36 -13.27
CA THR A 69 -6.12 9.23 -14.70
C THR A 69 -5.18 8.29 -15.49
N PHE A 70 -4.41 7.42 -14.81
CA PHE A 70 -3.51 6.46 -15.48
C PHE A 70 -3.66 5.05 -14.90
#